data_AF-T0Z1C5-F1
#
_entry.id   AF-T0Z1C5-F1
#
_cell.length_a   1.000
_cell.length_b   1.000
_cell.length_c   1.000
_cell.angle_alpha   90.00
_cell.angle_beta   90.00
_cell.angle_gamma   90.00
#
_symmetry.space_group_name_H-M   'P 1'
#
loop_
_entity.id
_entity.type
_entity.pdbx_description
1 polymer ?
#
loop_
_entity_poly.entity_id
_entity_poly.type
_entity_poly.pdbx_seq_one_letter_code
_entity_poly.pdbx_strand_id
1 'polypeptide(L)'
;MQPIGNVWSKFPRVVRDLALSVGKNVAIEFEGRETELDRTIIESIKDPLTHLVRNSVDHGIETPEGRIAAGKARDGRLILRAYHEGGHVNIEIADDGAGINPDRIRANALKKGLFRADQLDKMSEREITNLIFAPGFSTAEKITNVSGRGVGMDVVKTNIEKSWRHYRHPKHSW
;
A
#
# COMPACT_ATOMS: atom_id res chain seq x y z
N MET A 1 23.90 6.46 -7.18
CA MET A 1 22.52 6.92 -7.34
C MET A 1 21.92 6.26 -8.58
N GLN A 2 20.68 5.79 -8.49
CA GLN A 2 19.93 5.16 -9.59
C GLN A 2 18.47 5.64 -9.55
N PRO A 3 17.78 5.74 -10.71
CA PRO A 3 16.39 6.15 -10.74
C PRO A 3 15.47 5.05 -10.18
N ILE A 4 14.48 5.46 -9.37
CA ILE A 4 13.46 4.55 -8.81
C ILE A 4 12.62 3.85 -9.89
N GLY A 5 12.52 4.45 -11.08
CA GLY A 5 11.81 3.91 -12.24
C GLY A 5 12.22 2.47 -12.61
N ASN A 6 13.46 2.08 -12.30
CA ASN A 6 13.94 0.71 -12.51
C ASN A 6 13.12 -0.33 -11.72
N VAL A 7 12.70 0.01 -10.49
CA VAL A 7 11.82 -0.85 -9.67
C VAL A 7 10.41 -0.84 -10.24
N TRP A 8 9.93 0.34 -10.61
CA TRP A 8 8.57 0.52 -11.12
C TRP A 8 8.28 -0.21 -12.42
N SER A 9 9.30 -0.46 -13.24
CA SER A 9 9.18 -1.20 -14.51
C SER A 9 8.44 -2.55 -14.40
N LYS A 10 8.45 -3.19 -13.22
CA LYS A 10 7.82 -4.50 -12.99
C LYS A 10 6.36 -4.38 -12.56
N PHE A 11 5.96 -3.28 -11.94
CA PHE A 11 4.63 -3.15 -11.34
C PHE A 11 3.46 -3.17 -12.32
N PRO A 12 3.54 -2.69 -13.58
CA PRO A 12 2.44 -2.82 -14.52
C PRO A 12 2.00 -4.26 -14.74
N ARG A 13 2.97 -5.19 -14.81
CA ARG A 13 2.68 -6.62 -14.96
C ARG A 13 2.13 -7.21 -13.67
N VAL A 14 2.78 -6.93 -12.55
CA VAL A 14 2.36 -7.45 -11.23
C VAL A 14 0.92 -7.03 -10.91
N VAL A 15 0.58 -5.75 -11.12
CA VAL A 15 -0.77 -5.23 -10.88
C VAL A 15 -1.79 -5.85 -11.82
N ARG A 16 -1.46 -5.98 -13.12
CA ARG A 16 -2.36 -6.62 -14.08
C ARG A 16 -2.65 -8.07 -13.72
N ASP A 17 -1.61 -8.86 -13.45
CA ASP A 17 -1.73 -10.29 -13.14
C ASP A 17 -2.53 -10.49 -11.83
N LEU A 18 -2.31 -9.64 -10.83
CA LEU A 18 -3.04 -9.66 -9.57
C LEU A 18 -4.50 -9.23 -9.75
N ALA A 19 -4.74 -8.10 -10.43
CA ALA A 19 -6.09 -7.60 -10.66
C ALA A 19 -6.96 -8.63 -11.39
N LEU A 20 -6.38 -9.32 -12.38
CA LEU A 20 -7.05 -10.43 -13.07
C LEU A 20 -7.39 -11.59 -12.12
N SER A 21 -6.47 -11.98 -11.24
CA SER A 21 -6.70 -13.12 -10.32
C SER A 21 -7.78 -12.85 -9.28
N VAL A 22 -8.02 -11.58 -8.92
CA VAL A 22 -9.06 -11.17 -7.96
C VAL A 22 -10.30 -10.54 -8.62
N GLY A 23 -10.41 -10.57 -9.95
CA GLY A 23 -11.57 -10.05 -10.69
C GLY A 23 -11.75 -8.54 -10.60
N LYS A 24 -10.65 -7.78 -10.62
CA LYS A 24 -10.64 -6.32 -10.52
C LYS A 24 -10.01 -5.69 -11.76
N ASN A 25 -10.37 -4.43 -12.01
CA ASN A 25 -9.71 -3.59 -13.02
C ASN A 25 -8.92 -2.49 -12.32
N VAL A 26 -7.61 -2.41 -12.58
CA VAL A 26 -6.73 -1.42 -11.97
C VAL A 26 -5.80 -0.81 -13.02
N ALA A 27 -5.83 0.51 -13.14
CA ALA A 27 -4.84 1.30 -13.86
C ALA A 27 -3.74 1.75 -12.89
N ILE A 28 -2.49 1.48 -13.24
CA ILE A 28 -1.34 1.94 -12.47
C ILE A 28 -0.64 3.10 -13.16
N GLU A 29 -0.36 4.15 -12.40
CA GLU A 29 0.29 5.37 -12.84
C GLU A 29 1.55 5.61 -12.01
N PHE A 30 2.50 6.34 -12.60
CA PHE A 30 3.80 6.59 -11.99
C PHE A 30 4.22 8.03 -12.20
N GLU A 31 4.69 8.67 -11.15
CA GLU A 31 5.14 10.06 -11.15
C GLU A 31 6.53 10.16 -10.52
N GLY A 32 7.45 10.90 -11.16
CA GLY A 32 8.81 11.09 -10.63
C GLY A 32 9.71 9.85 -10.76
N ARG A 33 9.65 9.15 -11.91
CA ARG A 33 10.41 7.91 -12.17
C ARG A 33 11.91 8.13 -12.17
N GLU A 34 12.30 9.35 -12.49
CA GLU A 34 13.63 9.90 -12.53
C GLU A 34 14.22 10.18 -11.15
N THR A 35 13.41 10.15 -10.08
CA THR A 35 13.88 10.39 -8.71
C THR A 35 15.00 9.42 -8.37
N GLU A 36 16.16 9.96 -8.02
CA GLU A 36 17.36 9.18 -7.78
C GLU A 36 17.48 8.76 -6.31
N LEU A 37 17.76 7.48 -6.07
CA LEU A 37 18.05 6.92 -4.76
C LEU A 37 19.35 6.12 -4.75
N ASP A 38 19.90 5.90 -3.56
CA ASP A 38 21.01 4.97 -3.40
C ASP A 38 20.56 3.53 -3.74
N ARG A 39 21.46 2.75 -4.34
CA ARG A 39 21.16 1.38 -4.76
C ARG A 39 20.75 0.49 -3.59
N THR A 40 21.39 0.62 -2.44
CA THR A 40 21.08 -0.17 -1.24
C THR A 40 19.68 0.14 -0.72
N ILE A 41 19.27 1.42 -0.80
CA ILE A 41 17.92 1.87 -0.46
C ILE A 41 16.93 1.23 -1.44
N ILE A 42 17.17 1.32 -2.75
CA ILE A 42 16.33 0.72 -3.78
C ILE A 42 16.10 -0.78 -3.55
N GLU A 43 17.18 -1.51 -3.23
CA GLU A 43 17.11 -2.95 -2.98
C GLU A 43 16.30 -3.27 -1.71
N SER A 44 16.45 -2.47 -0.64
CA SER A 44 15.73 -2.69 0.62
C SER A 44 14.24 -2.33 0.59
N ILE A 45 13.81 -1.37 -0.24
CA ILE A 45 12.41 -0.95 -0.31
C ILE A 45 11.57 -1.76 -1.31
N LYS A 46 12.20 -2.53 -2.19
CA LYS A 46 11.53 -3.24 -3.29
C LYS A 46 10.43 -4.19 -2.79
N ASP A 47 10.73 -5.00 -1.79
CA ASP A 47 9.78 -5.97 -1.24
C ASP A 47 8.64 -5.26 -0.47
N PRO A 48 8.93 -4.28 0.41
CA PRO A 48 7.89 -3.42 0.99
C PRO A 48 6.96 -2.75 -0.04
N LEU A 49 7.50 -2.17 -1.12
CA LEU A 49 6.66 -1.54 -2.15
C LEU A 49 5.79 -2.55 -2.89
N THR A 50 6.34 -3.72 -3.21
CA THR A 50 5.57 -4.81 -3.81
C THR A 50 4.42 -5.24 -2.90
N HIS A 51 4.67 -5.28 -1.60
CA HIS A 51 3.65 -5.60 -0.62
C HIS A 51 2.53 -4.56 -0.57
N LEU A 52 2.88 -3.27 -0.52
CA LEU A 52 1.91 -2.17 -0.50
C LEU A 52 1.05 -2.16 -1.77
N VAL A 53 1.66 -2.32 -2.94
CA VAL A 53 0.95 -2.43 -4.23
C VAL A 53 -0.04 -3.59 -4.22
N ARG A 54 0.38 -4.76 -3.72
CA ARG A 54 -0.50 -5.92 -3.59
C ARG A 54 -1.68 -5.63 -2.67
N ASN A 55 -1.45 -4.99 -1.52
CA ASN A 55 -2.52 -4.64 -0.58
C ASN A 55 -3.53 -3.67 -1.20
N SER A 56 -3.08 -2.65 -1.94
CA SER A 56 -3.98 -1.75 -2.65
C SER A 56 -4.84 -2.48 -3.67
N VAL A 57 -4.29 -3.44 -4.42
CA VAL A 57 -5.08 -4.22 -5.39
C VAL A 57 -6.00 -5.24 -4.71
N ASP A 58 -5.53 -6.00 -3.73
CA ASP A 58 -6.28 -7.09 -3.08
C ASP A 58 -7.36 -6.56 -2.14
N HIS A 59 -7.08 -5.50 -1.41
CA HIS A 59 -7.90 -5.02 -0.30
C HIS A 59 -8.43 -3.60 -0.48
N GLY A 60 -7.66 -2.72 -1.11
CA GLY A 60 -8.04 -1.32 -1.35
C GLY A 60 -9.10 -1.16 -2.44
N ILE A 61 -8.75 -1.53 -3.67
CA ILE A 61 -9.62 -1.38 -4.84
C ILE A 61 -10.78 -2.37 -4.80
N GLU A 62 -11.98 -1.91 -5.10
CA GLU A 62 -13.19 -2.73 -5.18
C GLU A 62 -13.32 -3.43 -6.56
N THR A 63 -14.26 -4.36 -6.70
CA THR A 63 -14.60 -4.92 -8.01
C THR A 63 -15.23 -3.85 -8.92
N PRO A 64 -15.18 -4.00 -10.26
CA PRO A 64 -15.76 -3.03 -11.18
C PRO A 64 -17.24 -2.72 -10.87
N GLU A 65 -18.01 -3.74 -10.51
CA GLU A 65 -19.41 -3.62 -10.13
C GLU A 65 -19.57 -2.89 -8.79
N GLY A 66 -18.73 -3.20 -7.80
CA GLY A 66 -18.70 -2.51 -6.51
C GLY A 66 -18.35 -1.03 -6.63
N ARG A 67 -17.45 -0.68 -7.56
CA ARG A 67 -17.06 0.71 -7.84
C ARG A 67 -18.20 1.49 -8.47
N ILE A 68 -18.87 0.93 -9.49
CA ILE A 68 -20.02 1.56 -10.14
C ILE A 68 -21.16 1.77 -9.12
N ALA A 69 -21.44 0.78 -8.28
CA ALA A 69 -22.44 0.89 -7.22
C ALA A 69 -22.12 2.00 -6.20
N ALA A 70 -20.83 2.26 -5.96
CA ALA A 70 -20.35 3.37 -5.11
C ALA A 70 -20.24 4.72 -5.86
N GLY A 71 -20.66 4.80 -7.12
CA GLY A 71 -20.58 6.02 -7.94
C GLY A 71 -19.16 6.37 -8.41
N LYS A 72 -18.24 5.41 -8.39
CA LYS A 72 -16.84 5.56 -8.84
C LYS A 72 -16.66 5.09 -10.29
N ALA A 73 -15.54 5.48 -10.90
CA ALA A 73 -15.14 4.94 -12.20
C ALA A 73 -14.95 3.42 -12.14
N ARG A 74 -15.29 2.72 -13.23
CA ARG A 74 -15.20 1.26 -13.32
C ARG A 74 -13.80 0.73 -13.01
N ASP A 75 -12.78 1.39 -13.53
CA ASP A 75 -11.39 1.04 -13.29
C ASP A 75 -10.89 1.75 -12.02
N GLY A 76 -10.21 1.01 -11.15
CA GLY A 76 -9.50 1.56 -10.00
C GLY A 76 -8.20 2.23 -10.42
N ARG A 77 -7.76 3.22 -9.66
CA ARG A 77 -6.51 3.94 -9.90
C ARG A 77 -5.52 3.69 -8.78
N LEU A 78 -4.29 3.30 -9.13
CA LEU A 78 -3.16 3.15 -8.23
C LEU A 78 -2.02 4.04 -8.72
N ILE A 79 -1.49 4.91 -7.87
CA ILE A 79 -0.44 5.87 -8.21
C ILE A 79 0.78 5.56 -7.36
N LEU A 80 1.94 5.42 -8.00
CA LEU A 80 3.23 5.38 -7.34
C LEU A 80 3.98 6.67 -7.66
N ARG A 81 4.30 7.45 -6.62
CA ARG A 81 4.94 8.74 -6.78
C ARG A 81 6.24 8.80 -5.99
N ALA A 82 7.26 9.40 -6.55
CA ALA A 82 8.49 9.73 -5.84
C ALA A 82 8.88 11.18 -6.11
N TYR A 83 9.35 11.88 -5.07
CA TYR A 83 9.77 13.27 -5.17
C TYR A 83 10.70 13.66 -4.03
N HIS A 84 11.49 14.71 -4.23
CA HIS A 84 12.29 15.32 -3.19
C HIS A 84 11.50 16.42 -2.48
N GLU A 85 11.43 16.38 -1.16
CA GLU A 85 10.86 17.46 -0.35
C GLU A 85 11.57 17.50 1.02
N GLY A 86 11.92 18.70 1.49
CA GLY A 86 12.52 18.89 2.82
C GLY A 86 13.86 18.17 3.02
N GLY A 87 14.64 17.94 1.95
CA GLY A 87 15.90 17.20 2.01
C GLY A 87 15.73 15.67 2.08
N HIS A 88 14.51 15.16 1.97
CA HIS A 88 14.19 13.74 1.96
C HIS A 88 13.66 13.31 0.59
N VAL A 89 13.80 12.02 0.28
CA VAL A 89 13.08 11.39 -0.83
C VAL A 89 11.79 10.79 -0.27
N ASN A 90 10.66 11.27 -0.76
CA ASN A 90 9.35 10.76 -0.42
C ASN A 90 8.90 9.76 -1.48
N ILE A 91 8.36 8.63 -1.03
CA ILE A 91 7.75 7.62 -1.89
C ILE A 91 6.32 7.43 -1.41
N GLU A 92 5.37 7.67 -2.31
CA GLU A 92 3.94 7.62 -2.03
C GLU A 92 3.28 6.54 -2.88
N ILE A 93 2.33 5.84 -2.26
CA ILE A 93 1.43 4.91 -2.92
C ILE A 93 0.02 5.35 -2.55
N ALA A 94 -0.80 5.65 -3.56
CA ALA A 94 -2.16 6.10 -3.36
C ALA A 94 -3.12 5.29 -4.24
N ASP A 95 -4.24 4.87 -3.67
CA ASP A 95 -5.33 4.24 -4.40
C ASP A 95 -6.66 4.96 -4.14
N ASP A 96 -7.59 4.83 -5.09
CA ASP A 96 -8.94 5.42 -5.01
C ASP A 96 -10.00 4.38 -4.56
N GLY A 97 -9.55 3.38 -3.82
CA GLY A 97 -10.35 2.27 -3.34
C GLY A 97 -11.31 2.64 -2.21
N ALA A 98 -11.85 1.63 -1.54
CA ALA A 98 -12.79 1.82 -0.42
C ALA A 98 -12.10 2.35 0.86
N GLY A 99 -10.77 2.52 0.82
CA GLY A 99 -9.96 2.79 2.00
C GLY A 99 -9.79 1.55 2.87
N ILE A 100 -9.10 1.74 4.00
CA ILE A 100 -8.87 0.66 4.95
C ILE A 100 -10.13 0.47 5.81
N ASN A 101 -10.67 -0.74 5.82
CA ASN A 101 -11.79 -1.11 6.68
C ASN A 101 -11.27 -1.94 7.88
N PRO A 102 -11.25 -1.37 9.10
CA PRO A 102 -10.77 -2.05 10.30
C PRO A 102 -11.53 -3.36 10.59
N ASP A 103 -12.83 -3.43 10.32
CA ASP A 103 -13.63 -4.62 10.56
C ASP A 103 -13.24 -5.78 9.63
N ARG A 104 -12.94 -5.48 8.35
CA ARG A 104 -12.40 -6.48 7.42
C ARG A 104 -11.04 -6.99 7.87
N ILE A 105 -10.20 -6.13 8.45
CA ILE A 105 -8.91 -6.52 9.00
C ILE A 105 -9.09 -7.42 10.23
N ARG A 106 -9.97 -7.06 11.17
CA ARG A 106 -10.33 -7.90 12.33
C ARG A 106 -10.80 -9.28 11.88
N ALA A 107 -11.74 -9.33 10.94
CA ALA A 107 -12.29 -10.60 10.44
C ALA A 107 -11.21 -11.48 9.78
N ASN A 108 -10.31 -10.89 8.99
CA ASN A 108 -9.20 -11.61 8.37
C ASN A 108 -8.16 -12.08 9.40
N ALA A 109 -7.83 -11.25 10.40
CA ALA A 109 -6.93 -11.60 11.50
C ALA A 109 -7.40 -12.85 12.24
N LEU A 110 -8.70 -12.88 12.55
CA LEU A 110 -9.36 -13.97 13.26
C LEU A 110 -9.42 -15.23 12.37
N LYS A 111 -9.82 -15.08 11.10
CA LYS A 111 -9.90 -16.20 10.14
C LYS A 111 -8.55 -16.87 9.89
N LYS A 112 -7.46 -16.10 9.89
CA LYS A 112 -6.08 -16.61 9.74
C LYS A 112 -5.51 -17.19 11.04
N GLY A 113 -6.21 -17.08 12.17
CA GLY A 113 -5.74 -17.55 13.47
C GLY A 113 -4.53 -16.79 14.02
N LEU A 114 -4.23 -15.59 13.48
CA LEU A 114 -3.08 -14.79 13.90
C LEU A 114 -3.33 -14.10 15.24
N PHE A 115 -4.60 -13.78 15.53
CA PHE A 115 -5.04 -13.13 16.74
C PHE A 115 -6.33 -13.77 17.22
N ARG A 116 -6.50 -13.82 18.55
CA ARG A 116 -7.78 -14.21 19.17
C ARG A 116 -8.73 -13.02 19.23
N ALA A 117 -10.03 -13.29 19.28
CA ALA A 117 -11.06 -12.25 19.39
C ALA A 117 -10.81 -11.32 20.59
N ASP A 118 -10.45 -11.87 21.75
CA ASP A 118 -10.18 -11.12 22.97
C ASP A 118 -8.94 -10.22 22.90
N GLN A 119 -8.01 -10.51 21.98
CA GLN A 119 -6.86 -9.66 21.70
C GLN A 119 -7.24 -8.51 20.77
N LEU A 120 -8.03 -8.80 19.72
CA LEU A 120 -8.50 -7.79 18.78
C LEU A 120 -9.41 -6.77 19.46
N ASP A 121 -10.30 -7.20 20.36
CA ASP A 121 -11.24 -6.31 21.07
C ASP A 121 -10.55 -5.26 21.93
N LYS A 122 -9.31 -5.51 22.36
CA LYS A 122 -8.49 -4.56 23.13
C LYS A 122 -7.72 -3.58 22.26
N MET A 123 -7.67 -3.79 20.95
CA MET A 123 -6.96 -2.94 20.00
C MET A 123 -7.84 -1.78 19.55
N SER A 124 -7.26 -0.59 19.56
CA SER A 124 -7.80 0.59 18.88
C SER A 124 -7.90 0.36 17.37
N GLU A 125 -8.73 1.14 16.68
CA GLU A 125 -8.83 1.08 15.22
C GLU A 125 -7.49 1.32 14.51
N ARG A 126 -6.62 2.16 15.10
CA ARG A 126 -5.28 2.40 14.58
C ARG A 126 -4.39 1.16 14.69
N GLU A 127 -4.44 0.47 15.82
CA GLU A 127 -3.69 -0.78 16.01
C GLU A 127 -4.20 -1.88 15.08
N ILE A 128 -5.52 -1.99 14.90
CA ILE A 128 -6.12 -2.90 13.92
C ILE A 128 -5.67 -2.56 12.51
N THR A 129 -5.73 -1.29 12.12
CA THR A 129 -5.30 -0.83 10.80
C THR A 129 -3.84 -1.19 10.53
N ASN A 130 -2.98 -1.10 11.56
CA ASN A 130 -1.57 -1.47 11.44
C ASN A 130 -1.32 -2.98 11.30
N LEU A 131 -2.31 -3.86 11.57
CA LEU A 131 -2.15 -5.30 11.39
C LEU A 131 -1.89 -5.69 9.93
N ILE A 132 -2.23 -4.83 8.95
CA ILE A 132 -1.89 -5.06 7.54
C ILE A 132 -0.37 -5.17 7.31
N PHE A 133 0.44 -4.61 8.22
CA PHE A 133 1.89 -4.67 8.19
C PHE A 133 2.46 -5.80 9.05
N ALA A 134 1.62 -6.55 9.78
CA ALA A 134 2.07 -7.60 10.66
C ALA A 134 2.57 -8.84 9.87
N PRO A 135 3.70 -9.47 10.29
CA PRO A 135 4.16 -10.71 9.69
C PRO A 135 3.06 -11.79 9.70
N GLY A 136 2.86 -12.49 8.59
CA GLY A 136 1.84 -13.53 8.46
C GLY A 136 0.43 -13.03 8.16
N PHE A 137 0.15 -11.73 8.32
CA PHE A 137 -1.09 -11.12 7.84
C PHE A 137 -1.12 -11.12 6.31
N SER A 138 0.00 -10.72 5.71
CA SER A 138 0.28 -10.88 4.30
C SER A 138 1.02 -12.17 4.01
N THR A 139 0.81 -12.72 2.81
CA THR A 139 1.45 -13.95 2.30
C THR A 139 2.95 -13.81 2.04
N ALA A 140 3.62 -12.79 2.59
CA ALA A 140 5.07 -12.69 2.53
C ALA A 140 5.67 -13.69 3.52
N GLU A 141 6.03 -14.88 3.02
CA GLU A 141 6.95 -15.78 3.70
C GLU A 141 8.22 -15.00 4.06
N LYS A 142 8.44 -14.82 5.37
CA LYS A 142 9.61 -14.19 6.00
C LYS A 142 9.80 -12.69 5.71
N ILE A 143 9.30 -11.86 6.63
CA ILE A 143 10.01 -10.62 6.96
C ILE A 143 11.29 -11.08 7.69
N THR A 144 12.38 -11.29 6.94
CA THR A 144 13.67 -11.60 7.55
C THR A 144 14.09 -10.42 8.40
N ASN A 145 14.25 -10.67 9.69
CA ASN A 145 14.98 -9.83 10.62
C ASN A 145 16.32 -9.44 9.98
N VAL A 146 16.43 -8.20 9.49
CA VAL A 146 17.73 -7.59 9.18
C VAL A 146 18.18 -6.91 10.46
N SER A 147 18.94 -7.66 11.25
CA SER A 147 19.68 -7.16 12.40
C SER A 147 20.84 -6.28 11.93
N GLY A 148 21.00 -5.13 12.58
CA GLY A 148 22.20 -4.28 12.48
C GLY A 148 21.95 -2.93 11.83
N ARG A 149 21.49 -1.97 12.64
CA ARG A 149 21.11 -0.56 12.31
C ARG A 149 19.71 -0.43 11.70
N GLY A 150 18.72 -0.46 12.58
CA GLY A 150 17.40 0.18 12.48
C GLY A 150 16.87 0.55 11.09
N VAL A 151 16.56 -0.44 10.26
CA VAL A 151 15.69 -0.28 9.09
C VAL A 151 14.60 -1.35 9.17
N GLY A 152 13.84 -1.31 10.26
CA GLY A 152 12.67 -2.16 10.45
C GLY A 152 11.44 -1.28 10.43
N MET A 153 10.70 -1.23 9.33
CA MET A 153 9.37 -0.60 9.22
C MET A 153 9.29 0.92 9.53
N ASP A 154 10.30 1.53 10.16
CA ASP A 154 10.38 2.94 10.53
C ASP A 154 10.53 3.87 9.32
N VAL A 155 11.14 3.38 8.22
CA VAL A 155 11.22 4.12 6.95
C VAL A 155 9.83 4.27 6.29
N VAL A 156 8.93 3.31 6.51
CA VAL A 156 7.55 3.38 6.01
C VAL A 156 6.65 4.16 6.98
N LYS A 157 6.91 4.02 8.29
CA LYS A 157 6.09 4.64 9.36
C LYS A 157 6.25 6.16 9.44
N THR A 158 7.41 6.71 9.09
CA THR A 158 7.70 8.14 9.34
C THR A 158 6.89 9.10 8.45
N ASN A 159 6.30 8.64 7.33
CA ASN A 159 5.53 9.52 6.43
C ASN A 159 4.02 9.20 6.29
N ILE A 160 3.56 8.00 6.67
CA ILE A 160 2.12 7.66 6.58
C ILE A 160 1.26 8.53 7.52
N GLU A 161 1.82 9.06 8.61
CA GLU A 161 1.08 9.89 9.57
C GLU A 161 0.83 11.34 9.13
N LYS A 162 1.50 11.85 8.08
CA LYS A 162 1.29 13.22 7.57
C LYS A 162 0.32 13.30 6.39
N SER A 163 0.29 12.31 5.50
CA SER A 163 -0.48 12.42 4.24
C SER A 163 -1.98 12.14 4.36
N TRP A 164 -2.47 11.63 5.50
CA TRP A 164 -3.92 11.42 5.69
C TRP A 164 -4.71 12.72 5.87
N ARG A 165 -4.05 13.85 6.18
CA ARG A 165 -4.74 15.13 6.41
C ARG A 165 -5.06 15.94 5.16
N HIS A 166 -4.76 15.46 3.94
CA HIS A 166 -4.87 16.31 2.75
C HIS A 166 -5.44 15.72 1.45
N TYR A 167 -6.13 14.57 1.46
CA TYR A 167 -6.98 14.19 0.33
C TYR A 167 -8.45 14.53 0.59
N ARG A 168 -8.75 15.83 0.57
CA ARG A 168 -10.10 16.32 0.33
C ARG A 168 -10.20 16.57 -1.17
N HIS A 169 -10.92 15.70 -1.87
CA HIS A 169 -11.28 15.87 -3.27
C HIS A 169 -11.67 17.34 -3.56
N PRO A 170 -11.11 18.00 -4.60
CA PRO A 170 -11.77 19.16 -5.16
C PRO A 170 -13.04 18.63 -5.83
N LYS A 171 -14.19 18.93 -5.24
CA LYS A 171 -15.48 18.75 -5.91
C LYS A 171 -15.45 19.57 -7.19
N HIS A 172 -15.84 18.92 -8.29
CA HIS A 172 -16.13 19.57 -9.55
C HIS A 172 -17.03 20.79 -9.33
N SER A 173 -16.56 21.94 -9.82
CA SER A 173 -17.37 23.07 -10.23
C SER A 173 -18.18 22.67 -11.46
N TRP A 174 -19.51 22.57 -11.33
CA TRP A 174 -20.57 23.21 -12.12
C TRP A 174 -21.88 22.99 -11.37
#